data_AF-A0A448ZWG7-F1
#
_entry.id   AF-A0A448ZWG7-F1
#
_cell.length_a   1.000
_cell.length_b   1.000
_cell.length_c   1.000
_cell.angle_alpha   90.00
_cell.angle_beta   90.00
_cell.angle_gamma   90.00
#
_symmetry.space_group_name_H-M   'P 1'
#
loop_
_entity.id
_entity.type
_entity.pdbx_description
1 polymer ?
#
loop_
_entity_poly.entity_id
_entity_poly.type
_entity_poly.pdbx_seq_one_letter_code
_entity_poly.pdbx_strand_id
1 'polypeptide(L)'
;MTKAFFKMHWLYLKRSAWHYVLIACTILITGILGFLFGYDQINYRFAYNFFLYSLFTILGLMIPIFTVIMTSKVFHFAKTNNIDYVLYSKPISRKRMYYTNLLISMVFSLIYTFFAYIGIFCVSVGIVAQIKTTNYQKFLIILKNLGAYIWYEPQILDFLIVFGLIPVLNRTKSF
;
A
#
# COMPACT_ATOMS: atom_id res chain seq x y z
N MET A 1 19.51 6.39 -18.58
CA MET A 1 19.07 4.97 -18.54
C MET A 1 18.15 4.62 -17.36
N THR A 2 18.24 5.25 -16.19
CA THR A 2 17.29 5.04 -15.06
C THR A 2 15.83 5.27 -15.45
N LYS A 3 15.54 6.35 -16.18
CA LYS A 3 14.20 6.61 -16.74
C LYS A 3 13.67 5.47 -17.63
N ALA A 4 14.51 4.88 -18.47
CA ALA A 4 14.10 3.82 -19.39
C ALA A 4 13.84 2.50 -18.64
N PHE A 5 14.71 2.16 -17.69
CA PHE A 5 14.54 0.99 -16.82
C PHE A 5 13.25 1.10 -15.99
N PHE A 6 13.05 2.24 -15.31
CA PHE A 6 11.82 2.54 -14.59
C PHE A 6 10.58 2.50 -15.49
N LYS A 7 10.65 3.09 -16.69
CA LYS A 7 9.55 3.08 -17.67
C LYS A 7 9.17 1.65 -18.09
N MET A 8 10.14 0.74 -18.24
CA MET A 8 9.84 -0.67 -18.54
C MET A 8 9.10 -1.36 -17.39
N HIS A 9 9.53 -1.13 -16.14
CA HIS A 9 8.87 -1.69 -14.96
C HIS A 9 7.45 -1.12 -14.79
N TRP A 10 7.27 0.16 -15.09
CA TRP A 10 5.98 0.83 -15.10
C TRP A 10 5.02 0.29 -16.17
N LEU A 11 5.53 0.06 -17.39
CA LEU A 11 4.74 -0.55 -18.47
C LEU A 11 4.33 -1.98 -18.15
N TYR A 12 5.22 -2.74 -17.48
CA TYR A 12 4.88 -4.07 -16.99
C TYR A 12 3.76 -4.01 -15.95
N LEU A 13 3.82 -3.08 -14.98
CA LEU A 13 2.74 -2.89 -14.01
C LEU A 13 1.40 -2.64 -14.70
N LYS A 14 1.34 -1.70 -15.64
CA LYS A 14 0.09 -1.39 -16.38
C LYS A 14 -0.51 -2.57 -17.14
N ARG A 15 0.30 -3.56 -17.50
CA ARG A 15 -0.14 -4.75 -18.26
C ARG A 15 -0.30 -5.98 -17.37
N SER A 16 0.13 -5.94 -16.12
CA SER A 16 0.13 -7.09 -15.23
C SER A 16 -1.27 -7.32 -14.67
N ALA A 17 -1.91 -8.41 -15.11
CA ALA A 17 -3.20 -8.85 -14.57
C ALA A 17 -3.15 -9.04 -13.04
N TRP A 18 -2.01 -9.50 -12.51
CA TRP A 18 -1.80 -9.67 -11.06
C TRP A 18 -1.96 -8.38 -10.27
N HIS A 19 -1.53 -7.24 -10.82
CA HIS A 19 -1.70 -5.96 -10.14
C HIS A 19 -3.18 -5.62 -9.93
N TYR A 20 -4.00 -5.82 -10.96
CA TYR A 20 -5.43 -5.59 -10.91
C TYR A 20 -6.14 -6.59 -9.99
N VAL A 21 -5.73 -7.86 -9.99
CA VAL A 21 -6.26 -8.87 -9.07
C VAL A 21 -5.98 -8.48 -7.62
N LEU A 22 -4.76 -8.02 -7.31
CA LEU A 22 -4.42 -7.60 -5.95
C LEU A 22 -5.20 -6.36 -5.51
N ILE A 23 -5.41 -5.37 -6.40
CA ILE A 23 -6.29 -4.21 -6.13
C ILE A 23 -7.74 -4.67 -5.90
N ALA A 24 -8.24 -5.60 -6.71
CA ALA A 24 -9.59 -6.12 -6.51
C ALA A 24 -9.69 -6.82 -5.14
N CYS A 25 -8.71 -7.62 -4.76
CA CYS A 25 -8.67 -8.25 -3.44
C CYS A 25 -8.65 -7.23 -2.29
N THR A 26 -7.90 -6.13 -2.39
CA THR A 26 -7.90 -5.10 -1.32
C THR A 26 -9.28 -4.46 -1.14
N ILE A 27 -9.96 -4.15 -2.25
CA ILE A 27 -11.32 -3.58 -2.22
C ILE A 27 -12.34 -4.61 -1.70
N LEU A 28 -12.22 -5.88 -2.11
CA LEU A 28 -13.16 -6.94 -1.72
C LEU A 28 -13.05 -7.25 -0.22
N ILE A 29 -11.84 -7.34 0.32
CA ILE A 29 -11.60 -7.58 1.75
C ILE A 29 -12.10 -6.41 2.60
N THR A 30 -11.83 -5.17 2.17
CA THR A 30 -12.37 -3.98 2.87
C THR A 30 -13.90 -3.96 2.85
N GLY A 31 -14.51 -4.31 1.72
CA GLY A 31 -15.97 -4.44 1.59
C GLY A 31 -16.59 -5.51 2.48
N ILE A 32 -16.03 -6.74 2.48
CA ILE A 32 -16.52 -7.85 3.31
C ILE A 32 -16.42 -7.50 4.79
N LEU A 33 -15.27 -6.97 5.21
CA LEU A 33 -15.10 -6.53 6.60
C LEU A 33 -16.11 -5.43 6.92
N GLY A 34 -16.27 -4.42 6.06
CA GLY A 34 -17.29 -3.38 6.27
C GLY A 34 -18.72 -3.93 6.39
N PHE A 35 -19.07 -4.95 5.61
CA PHE A 35 -20.39 -5.58 5.65
C PHE A 35 -20.62 -6.41 6.92
N LEU A 36 -19.66 -7.26 7.29
CA LEU A 36 -19.78 -8.15 8.46
C LEU A 36 -20.03 -7.38 9.77
N PHE A 37 -19.44 -6.18 9.90
CA PHE A 37 -19.54 -5.39 11.13
C PHE A 37 -20.60 -4.27 11.06
N GLY A 38 -21.21 -4.02 9.90
CA GLY A 38 -22.32 -3.09 9.75
C GLY A 38 -23.67 -3.62 10.24
N TYR A 39 -23.76 -4.91 10.60
CA TYR A 39 -25.04 -5.56 10.91
C TYR A 39 -25.33 -5.71 12.41
N ASP A 40 -24.33 -5.63 13.29
CA ASP A 40 -24.53 -5.85 14.72
C ASP A 40 -24.67 -4.55 15.52
N GLN A 41 -25.86 -4.34 16.08
CA GLN A 41 -26.22 -3.22 16.97
C GLN A 41 -25.61 -3.34 18.39
N ILE A 42 -24.61 -4.19 18.60
CA ILE A 42 -24.04 -4.48 19.92
C ILE A 42 -23.05 -3.37 20.27
N ASN A 43 -23.41 -2.55 21.28
CA ASN A 43 -22.58 -1.53 21.90
C ASN A 43 -21.71 -0.76 20.87
N TYR A 44 -22.36 0.11 20.10
CA TYR A 44 -21.84 0.87 18.95
C TYR A 44 -20.39 1.38 19.09
N ARG A 45 -19.91 1.69 20.30
CA ARG A 45 -18.55 2.20 20.50
C ARG A 45 -17.48 1.11 20.56
N PHE A 46 -17.78 -0.05 21.15
CA PHE A 46 -16.81 -1.14 21.28
C PHE A 46 -16.67 -1.92 19.98
N ALA A 47 -17.79 -2.34 19.38
CA ALA A 47 -17.80 -3.07 18.12
C ALA A 47 -17.17 -2.25 16.98
N TYR A 48 -17.44 -0.94 16.95
CA TYR A 48 -16.85 -0.03 15.98
C TYR A 48 -15.34 0.15 16.14
N ASN A 49 -14.87 0.33 17.37
CA ASN A 49 -13.43 0.44 17.62
C ASN A 49 -12.73 -0.89 17.28
N PHE A 50 -13.31 -2.02 17.70
CA PHE A 50 -12.81 -3.35 17.35
C PHE A 50 -12.76 -3.58 15.84
N PHE A 51 -13.79 -3.14 15.12
CA PHE A 51 -13.84 -3.15 13.66
C PHE A 51 -12.70 -2.33 13.02
N LEU A 52 -12.51 -1.08 13.46
CA LEU A 52 -11.44 -0.23 12.93
C LEU A 52 -10.06 -0.84 13.19
N TYR A 53 -9.81 -1.35 14.40
CA TYR A 53 -8.53 -1.96 14.74
C TYR A 53 -8.26 -3.24 13.95
N SER A 54 -9.25 -4.12 13.81
CA SER A 54 -9.12 -5.34 13.01
C SER A 54 -8.92 -5.04 11.52
N LEU A 55 -9.67 -4.08 10.97
CA LEU A 55 -9.53 -3.63 9.59
C LEU A 55 -8.14 -3.01 9.34
N PHE A 56 -7.65 -2.15 10.24
CA PHE A 56 -6.30 -1.59 10.14
C PHE A 56 -5.21 -2.65 10.25
N THR A 57 -5.39 -3.65 11.10
CA THR A 57 -4.42 -4.74 11.26
C THR A 57 -4.34 -5.61 10.00
N ILE A 58 -5.49 -6.00 9.43
CA ILE A 58 -5.56 -6.82 8.22
C ILE A 58 -5.00 -6.05 7.02
N LEU A 59 -5.38 -4.78 6.84
CA LEU A 59 -4.85 -3.94 5.77
C LEU A 59 -3.34 -3.71 5.94
N GLY A 60 -2.89 -3.41 7.17
CA GLY A 60 -1.50 -3.17 7.50
C GLY A 60 -0.58 -4.37 7.23
N LEU A 61 -1.10 -5.60 7.33
CA LEU A 61 -0.39 -6.84 6.96
C LEU A 61 -0.51 -7.17 5.47
N MET A 62 -1.67 -6.91 4.85
CA MET A 62 -1.92 -7.27 3.46
C MET A 62 -1.12 -6.39 2.48
N ILE A 63 -1.05 -5.09 2.72
CA ILE A 63 -0.31 -4.13 1.87
C ILE A 63 1.18 -4.53 1.69
N PRO A 64 1.95 -4.82 2.75
CA PRO A 64 3.35 -5.22 2.57
C PRO A 64 3.47 -6.58 1.88
N ILE A 65 2.58 -7.54 2.14
CA ILE A 65 2.56 -8.83 1.44
C ILE A 65 2.34 -8.62 -0.06
N PHE A 66 1.35 -7.83 -0.45
CA PHE A 66 1.03 -7.55 -1.85
C PHE A 66 2.15 -6.78 -2.54
N THR A 67 2.77 -5.85 -1.82
CA THR A 67 3.95 -5.12 -2.28
C THR A 67 5.11 -6.09 -2.55
N VAL A 68 5.44 -6.99 -1.62
CA VAL A 68 6.50 -8.00 -1.81
C VAL A 68 6.21 -8.92 -2.99
N ILE A 69 4.97 -9.37 -3.17
CA ILE A 69 4.57 -10.23 -4.30
C ILE A 69 4.79 -9.50 -5.64
N MET A 70 4.38 -8.24 -5.75
CA MET A 70 4.60 -7.49 -6.99
C MET A 70 6.05 -7.15 -7.22
N THR A 71 6.75 -6.71 -6.18
CA THR A 71 8.16 -6.35 -6.24
C THR A 71 9.01 -7.56 -6.67
N SER A 72 8.72 -8.76 -6.15
CA SER A 72 9.42 -9.98 -6.57
C SER A 72 9.17 -10.35 -8.04
N LYS A 73 7.91 -10.29 -8.51
CA LYS A 73 7.58 -10.51 -9.94
C LYS A 73 8.30 -9.53 -10.86
N VAL A 74 8.39 -8.29 -10.43
CA VAL A 74 9.06 -7.22 -11.17
C VAL A 74 10.58 -7.42 -11.20
N PHE A 75 11.20 -7.90 -10.12
CA PHE A 75 12.62 -8.23 -10.10
C PHE A 75 12.96 -9.40 -11.02
N HIS A 76 12.07 -10.40 -11.09
CA HIS A 76 12.25 -11.54 -11.98
C HIS A 76 11.74 -11.30 -13.40
N PHE A 77 11.21 -10.12 -13.72
CA PHE A 77 10.69 -9.78 -15.06
C PHE A 77 11.75 -9.95 -16.16
N ALA A 78 12.96 -9.47 -15.91
CA ALA A 78 14.03 -9.54 -16.90
C ALA A 78 14.43 -11.00 -17.21
N LYS A 79 14.44 -11.85 -16.16
CA LYS A 79 14.78 -13.27 -16.25
C LYS A 79 13.69 -14.11 -16.89
N THR A 80 12.44 -13.82 -16.53
CA THR A 80 11.27 -14.53 -17.08
C THR A 80 11.02 -14.21 -18.55
N ASN A 81 11.41 -13.02 -19.03
CA ASN A 81 11.25 -12.64 -20.43
C ASN A 81 12.53 -12.78 -21.27
N ASN A 82 13.59 -13.41 -20.74
CA ASN A 82 14.87 -13.56 -21.43
C ASN A 82 15.45 -12.22 -21.95
N ILE A 83 15.29 -11.14 -21.16
CA ILE A 83 15.83 -9.80 -21.47
C ILE A 83 17.07 -9.51 -20.60
N ASP A 84 17.42 -10.42 -19.69
CA ASP A 84 18.58 -10.34 -18.80
C ASP A 84 19.86 -10.00 -19.57
N TYR A 85 20.11 -10.66 -20.70
CA TYR A 85 21.34 -10.45 -21.49
C TYR A 85 21.42 -9.01 -22.04
N VAL A 86 20.29 -8.42 -22.40
CA VAL A 86 20.22 -7.03 -22.90
C VAL A 86 20.39 -6.02 -21.76
N LEU A 87 19.90 -6.34 -20.57
CA LEU A 87 20.01 -5.49 -19.39
C LEU A 87 21.39 -5.54 -18.74
N TYR A 88 22.04 -6.71 -18.74
CA TYR A 88 23.36 -6.93 -18.15
C TYR A 88 24.53 -6.75 -19.14
N SER A 89 24.26 -6.62 -20.45
CA SER A 89 25.30 -6.31 -21.46
C SER A 89 25.89 -4.90 -21.33
N LYS A 90 25.20 -3.98 -20.63
CA LYS A 90 25.73 -2.67 -20.25
C LYS A 90 26.10 -2.68 -18.77
N PRO A 91 27.20 -2.03 -18.36
CA PRO A 91 27.61 -1.96 -16.95
C PRO A 91 26.64 -1.06 -16.18
N ILE A 92 25.45 -1.56 -15.89
CA ILE A 92 24.53 -0.95 -14.94
C ILE A 92 25.11 -1.24 -13.56
N SER A 93 25.50 -0.18 -12.85
CA SER A 93 25.93 -0.29 -11.45
C SER A 93 24.88 -1.05 -10.63
N ARG A 94 25.32 -2.10 -9.92
CA ARG A 94 24.47 -2.87 -8.99
C ARG A 94 23.74 -1.96 -7.99
N LYS A 95 24.40 -0.87 -7.55
CA LYS A 95 23.79 0.15 -6.67
C LYS A 95 22.58 0.82 -7.34
N ARG A 96 22.68 1.15 -8.63
CA ARG A 96 21.60 1.83 -9.38
C ARG A 96 20.39 0.91 -9.60
N MET A 97 20.62 -0.38 -9.83
CA MET A 97 19.55 -1.38 -9.94
C MET A 97 18.80 -1.51 -8.60
N TYR A 98 19.54 -1.61 -7.49
CA TYR A 98 18.97 -1.63 -6.14
C TYR A 98 18.08 -0.42 -5.85
N TYR A 99 18.55 0.81 -6.11
CA TYR A 99 17.75 2.01 -5.85
C TYR A 99 16.50 2.11 -6.74
N THR A 100 16.58 1.64 -7.99
CA THR A 100 15.40 1.67 -8.87
C THR A 100 14.36 0.65 -8.42
N ASN A 101 14.82 -0.52 -7.98
CA ASN A 101 14.01 -1.57 -7.40
C ASN A 101 13.31 -1.13 -6.11
N LEU A 102 14.03 -0.45 -5.22
CA LEU A 102 13.48 0.13 -4.00
C LEU A 102 12.39 1.16 -4.32
N LEU A 103 12.67 2.07 -5.24
CA LEU A 103 11.72 3.11 -5.65
C LEU A 103 10.45 2.52 -6.27
N ILE A 104 10.56 1.44 -7.04
CA ILE A 104 9.40 0.75 -7.61
C ILE A 104 8.57 0.06 -6.51
N SER A 105 9.22 -0.58 -5.55
CA SER A 105 8.52 -1.19 -4.40
C SER A 105 7.75 -0.13 -3.59
N MET A 106 8.30 1.06 -3.45
CA MET A 106 7.62 2.18 -2.77
C MET A 106 6.40 2.67 -3.55
N VAL A 107 6.54 2.79 -4.87
CA VAL A 107 5.40 3.14 -5.74
C VAL A 107 4.28 2.11 -5.62
N PHE A 108 4.60 0.82 -5.51
CA PHE A 108 3.60 -0.24 -5.30
C PHE A 108 2.93 -0.14 -3.95
N SER A 109 3.70 0.05 -2.88
CA SER A 109 3.15 0.26 -1.54
C SER A 109 2.17 1.43 -1.53
N LEU A 110 2.56 2.56 -2.13
CA LEU A 110 1.73 3.77 -2.17
C LEU A 110 0.44 3.56 -2.96
N ILE A 111 0.48 2.82 -4.07
CA ILE A 111 -0.74 2.48 -4.83
C ILE A 111 -1.68 1.61 -3.99
N TYR A 112 -1.16 0.56 -3.33
CA TYR A 112 -2.00 -0.33 -2.51
C TYR A 112 -2.58 0.38 -1.28
N THR A 113 -1.78 1.20 -0.61
CA THR A 113 -2.23 2.09 0.45
C THR A 113 -3.34 3.02 -0.06
N PHE A 114 -3.18 3.67 -1.21
CA PHE A 114 -4.20 4.56 -1.78
C PHE A 114 -5.54 3.84 -2.00
N PHE A 115 -5.53 2.62 -2.57
CA PHE A 115 -6.77 1.84 -2.74
C PHE A 115 -7.35 1.36 -1.40
N ALA A 116 -6.52 1.04 -0.42
CA ALA A 116 -6.97 0.72 0.93
C ALA A 116 -7.67 1.94 1.60
N TYR A 117 -7.13 3.15 1.43
CA TYR A 117 -7.76 4.40 1.88
C TYR A 117 -9.13 4.61 1.24
N ILE A 118 -9.27 4.38 -0.07
CA ILE A 118 -10.56 4.46 -0.75
C ILE A 118 -11.55 3.46 -0.14
N GLY A 119 -11.12 2.21 0.08
CA GLY A 119 -11.94 1.19 0.73
C GLY A 119 -12.41 1.61 2.13
N ILE A 120 -11.49 2.11 2.96
CA ILE A 120 -11.82 2.62 4.31
C ILE A 120 -12.81 3.77 4.25
N PHE A 121 -12.64 4.70 3.30
CA PHE A 121 -13.55 5.82 3.12
C PHE A 121 -14.96 5.34 2.78
N CYS A 122 -15.10 4.45 1.79
CA CYS A 122 -16.39 3.90 1.39
C CYS A 122 -17.09 3.17 2.54
N VAL A 123 -16.35 2.36 3.30
CA VAL A 123 -16.90 1.63 4.45
C VAL A 123 -17.29 2.57 5.58
N SER A 124 -16.48 3.60 5.86
CA SER A 124 -16.80 4.62 6.87
C SER A 124 -18.06 5.38 6.52
N VAL A 125 -18.25 5.74 5.24
CA VAL A 125 -19.49 6.36 4.75
C VAL A 125 -20.68 5.41 4.94
N GLY A 126 -20.54 4.13 4.60
CA GLY A 126 -21.58 3.12 4.78
C GLY A 126 -22.03 2.96 6.23
N ILE A 127 -21.08 2.87 7.17
CA ILE A 127 -21.36 2.76 8.60
C ILE A 127 -22.04 4.04 9.12
N VAL A 128 -21.49 5.21 8.78
CA VAL A 128 -21.99 6.49 9.29
C VAL A 128 -23.37 6.85 8.72
N ALA A 129 -23.71 6.36 7.53
CA ALA A 129 -25.05 6.50 6.96
C ALA A 129 -26.13 5.87 7.86
N GLN A 130 -25.82 4.76 8.54
CA GLN A 130 -26.73 4.02 9.41
C GLN A 130 -26.90 4.65 10.81
N ILE A 131 -26.00 5.55 11.21
CA ILE A 131 -26.04 6.21 12.52
C ILE A 131 -27.07 7.34 12.52
N LYS A 132 -27.97 7.38 13.52
CA LYS A 132 -28.91 8.49 13.74
C LYS A 132 -28.23 9.66 14.46
N THR A 133 -27.40 10.42 13.75
CA THR A 133 -26.70 11.63 14.23
C THR A 133 -26.81 12.78 13.23
N THR A 134 -26.42 13.99 13.63
CA THR A 134 -26.42 15.17 12.74
C THR A 134 -25.35 15.04 11.65
N ASN A 135 -25.58 15.66 10.49
CA ASN A 135 -24.62 15.62 9.36
C ASN A 135 -23.22 16.10 9.74
N TYR A 136 -23.12 17.08 10.65
CA TYR A 136 -21.85 17.57 11.16
C TYR A 136 -21.11 16.51 11.99
N GLN A 137 -21.80 15.80 12.88
CA GLN A 137 -21.21 14.71 13.66
C GLN A 137 -20.78 13.54 12.77
N LYS A 138 -21.58 13.22 11.74
CA LYS A 138 -21.24 12.23 10.72
C LYS A 138 -19.93 12.56 10.01
N PHE A 139 -19.77 13.82 9.58
CA PHE A 139 -18.54 14.29 8.94
C PHE A 139 -17.31 14.16 9.85
N LEU A 140 -17.42 14.56 11.12
CA LEU A 140 -16.31 14.45 12.07
C LEU A 140 -15.89 13.00 12.35
N ILE A 141 -16.83 12.05 12.35
CA ILE A 141 -16.54 10.62 12.55
C ILE A 141 -15.75 10.07 11.34
N ILE A 142 -16.17 10.43 10.12
CA ILE A 142 -15.45 10.04 8.89
C ILE A 142 -14.02 10.60 8.92
N LEU A 143 -13.87 11.88 9.25
CA LEU A 143 -12.56 12.54 9.34
C LEU A 143 -11.66 11.86 10.38
N LYS A 144 -12.23 11.48 11.54
CA LYS A 144 -11.52 10.79 12.60
C LYS A 144 -11.03 9.41 12.17
N ASN A 145 -11.83 8.65 11.42
CA ASN A 145 -11.42 7.33 10.91
C ASN A 145 -10.30 7.44 9.89
N LEU A 146 -10.40 8.39 8.97
CA LEU A 146 -9.36 8.66 7.98
C LEU A 146 -8.06 9.09 8.67
N GLY A 147 -8.16 9.98 9.66
CA GLY A 147 -7.03 10.42 10.47
C GLY A 147 -6.39 9.28 11.26
N ALA A 148 -7.19 8.41 11.87
CA ALA A 148 -6.67 7.27 12.62
C ALA A 148 -5.83 6.34 11.72
N TYR A 149 -6.25 6.09 10.48
CA TYR A 149 -5.47 5.23 9.57
C TYR A 149 -4.08 5.81 9.26
N ILE A 150 -3.98 7.13 9.03
CA ILE A 150 -2.68 7.81 8.80
C ILE A 150 -1.71 7.60 9.96
N TRP A 151 -2.22 7.62 11.19
CA TRP A 151 -1.42 7.44 12.41
C TRP A 151 -1.07 5.98 12.69
N TYR A 152 -1.93 5.04 12.30
CA TYR A 152 -1.75 3.60 12.52
C TYR A 152 -1.03 2.88 11.37
N GLU A 153 -0.74 3.55 10.26
CA GLU A 153 0.00 2.98 9.13
C GLU A 153 1.52 3.24 9.32
N PRO A 154 2.29 2.27 9.87
CA PRO A 154 3.72 2.44 10.13
C PRO A 154 4.53 2.66 8.85
N GLN A 155 3.96 2.38 7.67
CA GLN A 155 4.66 2.49 6.40
C GLN A 155 5.06 3.93 6.04
N ILE A 156 4.33 4.95 6.49
CA ILE A 156 4.71 6.36 6.32
C ILE A 156 5.89 6.71 7.24
N LEU A 157 5.91 6.14 8.45
CA LEU A 157 6.99 6.32 9.42
C LEU A 157 8.25 5.54 8.98
N ASP A 158 8.08 4.30 8.53
CA ASP A 158 9.12 3.48 7.90
C ASP A 158 9.65 4.16 6.63
N PHE A 159 8.80 4.84 5.86
CA PHE A 159 9.21 5.65 4.71
C PHE A 159 10.11 6.82 5.10
N LEU A 160 9.78 7.55 6.17
CA LEU A 160 10.61 8.62 6.73
C LEU A 160 11.92 8.10 7.33
N ILE A 161 11.88 6.96 8.02
CA ILE A 161 13.04 6.30 8.63
C ILE A 161 13.96 5.78 7.53
N VAL A 162 13.45 5.06 6.53
CA VAL A 162 14.24 4.47 5.44
C VAL A 162 14.84 5.54 4.53
N PHE A 163 14.12 6.60 4.17
CA PHE A 163 14.70 7.71 3.38
C PHE A 163 15.54 8.69 4.20
N GLY A 164 15.28 8.85 5.50
CA GLY A 164 16.09 9.68 6.38
C GLY A 164 17.41 9.01 6.76
N LEU A 165 17.41 7.71 7.07
CA LEU A 165 18.59 6.98 7.56
C LEU A 165 19.47 6.39 6.45
N ILE A 166 18.94 5.98 5.30
CA ILE A 166 19.79 5.39 4.24
C ILE A 166 20.84 6.39 3.71
N PRO A 167 20.53 7.68 3.44
CA PRO A 167 21.55 8.67 3.08
C PRO A 167 22.58 8.90 4.20
N VAL A 168 22.16 8.81 5.47
CA VAL A 168 23.03 9.01 6.64
C VAL A 168 23.98 7.82 6.84
N LEU A 169 23.49 6.60 6.73
CA LEU A 169 24.28 5.36 6.81
C LEU A 169 25.25 5.17 5.63
N ASN A 170 24.98 5.81 4.49
CA ASN A 170 25.85 5.76 3.33
C ASN A 170 26.96 6.83 3.38
N ARG A 171 26.81 7.88 4.21
CA ARG A 171 27.89 8.84 4.53
C ARG A 171 28.89 8.30 5.56
N THR A 172 28.50 7.34 6.39
CA THR A 172 29.39 6.76 7.41
C THR A 172 30.28 5.63 6.88
N LYS A 173 30.11 5.21 5.61
CA LYS A 173 30.93 4.17 4.95
C LYS A 173 31.99 4.74 3.98
N SER A 174 32.31 6.03 4.07
CA SER A 174 33.50 6.61 3.42
C SER A 174 34.58 6.87 4.46
N PHE A 175 35.21 5.79 4.93
CA PHE A 175 36.56 5.77 5.50
C PHE A 175 37.17 4.39 5.17
#